data_AF-A0A7X0FQ88-F1
#
_entry.id   AF-A0A7X0FQ88-F1
#
_cell.length_a   1.000
_cell.length_b   1.000
_cell.length_c   1.000
_cell.angle_alpha   90.00
_cell.angle_beta   90.00
_cell.angle_gamma   90.00
#
_symmetry.space_group_name_H-M   'P 1'
#
loop_
_entity.id
_entity.type
_entity.pdbx_description
1 polymer ?
#
loop_
_entity_poly.entity_id
_entity_poly.type
_entity_poly.pdbx_seq_one_letter_code
_entity_poly.pdbx_strand_id
1 'polypeptide(L)'
;MNEILRRRFARANTLYLDLVDALTAEQLGSRLPGLPSDTAGHQLWCALGARESYVRAARAGEWRGFTSPVTASETTDAAALRAAFETTAAGVDAWLAELAPDDEESATYALALLEHETQHHGQLIRYLYGLGIDRPASWQRQYALDEDF
;
A
#
# COMPACT_ATOMS: atom_id res chain seq x y z
N MET A 1 13.50 -4.89 -16.60
CA MET A 1 12.49 -4.07 -15.92
C MET A 1 11.89 -4.80 -14.72
N ASN A 2 11.46 -6.05 -14.88
CA ASN A 2 10.74 -6.83 -13.86
C ASN A 2 11.48 -6.90 -12.51
N GLU A 3 12.79 -7.18 -12.51
CA GLU A 3 13.58 -7.23 -11.27
C GLU A 3 13.66 -5.87 -10.55
N ILE A 4 13.57 -4.76 -11.29
CA ILE A 4 13.47 -3.43 -10.67
C ILE A 4 12.08 -3.28 -10.03
N LEU A 5 11.01 -3.59 -10.75
CA LEU A 5 9.64 -3.52 -10.23
C LEU A 5 9.46 -4.39 -8.98
N ARG A 6 9.89 -5.66 -9.03
CA ARG A 6 9.84 -6.59 -7.89
C ARG A 6 10.52 -6.03 -6.65
N ARG A 7 11.73 -5.48 -6.79
CA ARG A 7 12.44 -4.82 -5.67
C ARG A 7 11.71 -3.57 -5.15
N ARG A 8 11.06 -2.80 -6.03
CA ARG A 8 10.28 -1.62 -5.61
C ARG A 8 9.03 -2.03 -4.82
N PHE A 9 8.30 -3.03 -5.28
CA PHE A 9 7.12 -3.56 -4.61
C PHE A 9 7.45 -4.30 -3.31
N ALA A 10 8.53 -5.08 -3.28
CA ALA A 10 9.00 -5.72 -2.05
C ALA A 10 9.30 -4.67 -0.97
N ARG A 11 10.00 -3.59 -1.35
CA ARG A 11 10.26 -2.47 -0.43
C ARG A 11 8.96 -1.76 0.00
N ALA A 12 8.05 -1.48 -0.92
CA ALA A 12 6.76 -0.87 -0.59
C ALA A 12 5.99 -1.75 0.41
N ASN A 13 5.98 -3.06 0.22
CA ASN A 13 5.37 -3.99 1.16
C ASN A 13 6.02 -3.95 2.54
N THR A 14 7.35 -3.92 2.65
CA THR A 14 8.03 -3.76 3.94
C THR A 14 7.58 -2.50 4.67
N LEU A 15 7.41 -1.38 3.96
CA LEU A 15 6.89 -0.14 4.56
C LEU A 15 5.48 -0.35 5.11
N TYR A 16 4.57 -0.94 4.35
CA TYR A 16 3.22 -1.22 4.84
C TYR A 16 3.21 -2.14 6.06
N LEU A 17 4.00 -3.21 6.06
CA LEU A 17 4.09 -4.13 7.20
C LEU A 17 4.61 -3.42 8.46
N ASP A 18 5.70 -2.67 8.34
CA ASP A 18 6.28 -1.93 9.46
C ASP A 18 5.31 -0.84 9.98
N LEU A 19 4.51 -0.24 9.10
CA LEU A 19 3.47 0.71 9.49
C LEU A 19 2.35 0.01 10.25
N VAL A 20 1.80 -1.09 9.71
CA VAL A 20 0.72 -1.85 10.36
C VAL A 20 1.15 -2.34 11.74
N ASP A 21 2.39 -2.80 11.89
CA ASP A 21 2.93 -3.26 13.17
C ASP A 21 3.08 -2.12 14.20
N ALA A 22 3.22 -0.86 13.74
CA ALA A 22 3.36 0.31 14.61
C ALA A 22 2.03 0.95 15.02
N LEU A 23 0.93 0.66 14.33
CA LEU A 23 -0.36 1.30 14.56
C LEU A 23 -1.26 0.48 15.49
N THR A 24 -1.85 1.17 16.46
CA THR A 24 -2.95 0.63 17.28
C THR A 24 -4.27 0.63 16.50
N ALA A 25 -5.24 -0.17 16.95
CA ALA A 25 -6.59 -0.17 16.38
C ALA A 25 -7.27 1.21 16.42
N GLU A 26 -7.03 2.00 17.48
CA GLU A 26 -7.53 3.37 17.60
C GLU A 26 -6.91 4.29 16.53
N GLN A 27 -5.59 4.21 16.32
CA GLN A 27 -4.90 4.98 15.29
C GLN A 27 -5.34 4.57 13.87
N LEU A 28 -5.54 3.26 13.62
CA LEU A 28 -6.11 2.76 12.37
C LEU A 28 -7.52 3.32 12.13
N GLY A 29 -8.32 3.46 13.17
CA GLY A 29 -9.67 4.05 13.11
C GLY A 29 -9.70 5.57 13.01
N SER A 30 -8.55 6.25 13.11
CA SER A 30 -8.49 7.71 13.23
C SER A 30 -8.45 8.42 11.88
N ARG A 31 -9.11 9.59 11.82
CA ARG A 31 -9.05 10.57 10.72
C ARG A 31 -8.09 11.69 11.06
N LEU A 32 -7.62 12.44 10.06
CA LEU A 32 -6.86 13.66 10.29
C LEU A 32 -7.76 14.76 10.88
N PRO A 33 -7.42 15.34 12.06
CA PRO A 33 -8.21 16.40 12.66
C PRO A 33 -8.29 17.64 11.77
N GLY A 34 -9.51 18.18 11.61
CA GLY A 34 -9.72 19.44 10.87
C GLY A 34 -9.52 19.37 9.36
N LEU A 35 -9.33 18.17 8.79
CA LEU A 35 -9.12 17.97 7.35
C LEU A 35 -10.09 16.91 6.79
N PRO A 36 -10.65 17.11 5.59
CA PRO A 36 -11.33 16.05 4.86
C PRO A 36 -10.36 14.89 4.61
N SER A 37 -10.60 13.77 5.27
CA SER A 37 -9.74 12.58 5.24
C SER A 37 -10.57 11.36 5.59
N ASP A 38 -10.17 10.19 5.08
CA ASP A 38 -10.71 8.93 5.60
C ASP A 38 -9.97 8.47 6.87
N THR A 39 -10.21 7.25 7.34
CA THR A 39 -9.39 6.68 8.40
C THR A 39 -8.06 6.17 7.85
N ALA A 40 -7.03 6.09 8.69
CA ALA A 40 -5.74 5.50 8.31
C ALA A 40 -5.90 4.05 7.80
N GLY A 41 -6.73 3.26 8.47
CA GLY A 41 -7.10 1.91 8.06
C GLY A 41 -7.78 1.85 6.69
N HIS A 42 -8.62 2.83 6.36
CA HIS A 42 -9.24 2.89 5.04
C HIS A 42 -8.24 3.23 3.92
N GLN A 43 -7.19 4.01 4.22
CA GLN A 43 -6.08 4.21 3.26
C GLN A 43 -5.36 2.90 2.96
N LEU A 44 -5.13 2.07 3.98
CA LEU A 44 -4.52 0.74 3.82
C LEU A 44 -5.42 -0.21 3.03
N TRP A 45 -6.73 -0.18 3.30
CA TRP A 45 -7.73 -0.92 2.53
C TRP A 45 -7.74 -0.54 1.05
N CYS A 46 -7.59 0.75 0.74
CA CYS A 46 -7.49 1.23 -0.64
C CYS A 46 -6.23 0.69 -1.34
N ALA A 47 -5.07 0.75 -0.67
CA ALA A 47 -3.82 0.21 -1.19
C ALA A 47 -3.89 -1.31 -1.44
N LEU A 48 -4.45 -2.07 -0.49
CA LEU A 48 -4.68 -3.52 -0.63
C LEU A 48 -5.60 -3.84 -1.80
N GLY A 49 -6.69 -3.08 -1.95
CA GLY A 49 -7.62 -3.29 -3.05
C GLY A 49 -7.03 -2.93 -4.41
N ALA A 50 -6.15 -1.92 -4.47
CA ALA A 50 -5.41 -1.61 -5.68
C ALA A 50 -4.51 -2.78 -6.11
N ARG A 51 -3.82 -3.45 -5.18
CA ARG A 51 -2.98 -4.61 -5.51
C ARG A 51 -3.77 -5.72 -6.21
N GLU A 52 -4.96 -6.04 -5.73
CA GLU A 52 -5.82 -7.03 -6.41
C GLU A 52 -6.36 -6.51 -7.73
N SER A 53 -6.88 -5.29 -7.73
CA SER A 53 -7.63 -4.74 -8.85
C SER A 53 -6.74 -4.47 -10.06
N TYR A 54 -5.53 -3.97 -9.85
CA TYR A 54 -4.56 -3.70 -10.93
C TYR A 54 -4.02 -5.01 -11.53
N VAL A 55 -3.72 -6.03 -10.72
CA VAL A 55 -3.31 -7.34 -11.22
C VAL A 55 -4.42 -7.98 -12.05
N ARG A 56 -5.67 -7.90 -11.58
CA ARG A 56 -6.85 -8.38 -12.32
C ARG A 56 -7.04 -7.60 -13.62
N ALA A 57 -6.84 -6.29 -13.61
CA ALA A 57 -6.97 -5.46 -14.79
C ALA A 57 -5.88 -5.77 -15.82
N ALA A 58 -4.62 -5.90 -15.40
CA ALA A 58 -3.51 -6.28 -16.27
C ALA A 58 -3.76 -7.62 -16.96
N ARG A 59 -4.23 -8.63 -16.21
CA ARG A 59 -4.56 -9.96 -16.77
C ARG A 59 -5.75 -9.94 -17.74
N ALA A 60 -6.64 -8.96 -17.63
CA ALA A 60 -7.82 -8.83 -18.48
C ALA A 60 -7.62 -7.85 -19.66
N GLY A 61 -6.56 -7.04 -19.65
CA GLY A 61 -6.38 -5.91 -20.57
C GLY A 61 -7.34 -4.73 -20.34
N GLU A 62 -8.13 -4.75 -19.26
CA GLU A 62 -9.13 -3.72 -18.98
C GLU A 62 -9.48 -3.67 -17.49
N TRP A 63 -10.01 -2.53 -17.02
CA TRP A 63 -10.45 -2.39 -15.63
C TRP A 63 -11.62 -3.33 -15.29
N ARG A 64 -11.50 -4.11 -14.21
CA ARG A 64 -12.50 -5.11 -13.78
C ARG A 64 -13.18 -4.77 -12.45
N GLY A 65 -13.21 -3.49 -12.09
CA GLY A 65 -13.77 -3.00 -10.84
C GLY A 65 -12.84 -3.19 -9.65
N PHE A 66 -13.17 -2.48 -8.56
CA PHE A 66 -12.42 -2.53 -7.32
C PHE A 66 -12.81 -3.76 -6.48
N THR A 67 -11.81 -4.50 -6.00
CA THR A 67 -11.95 -5.50 -4.92
C THR A 67 -10.95 -5.22 -3.82
N SER A 68 -11.18 -5.77 -2.63
CA SER A 68 -10.23 -5.71 -1.52
C SER A 68 -10.22 -7.05 -0.78
N PRO A 69 -9.05 -7.53 -0.33
CA PRO A 69 -8.93 -8.77 0.45
C PRO A 69 -9.49 -8.61 1.87
N VAL A 70 -9.77 -7.39 2.31
CA VAL A 70 -10.30 -7.07 3.64
C VAL A 70 -11.60 -6.28 3.52
N THR A 71 -12.51 -6.53 4.46
CA THR A 71 -13.78 -5.83 4.62
C THR A 71 -13.59 -4.50 5.35
N ALA A 72 -14.63 -3.65 5.31
CA ALA A 72 -14.60 -2.37 6.03
C ALA A 72 -14.40 -2.55 7.55
N SER A 73 -14.95 -3.61 8.15
CA SER A 73 -14.78 -3.92 9.58
C SER A 73 -13.38 -4.39 9.94
N GLU A 74 -12.61 -4.91 8.99
CA GLU A 74 -11.23 -5.37 9.21
C GLU A 74 -10.20 -4.25 9.09
N THR A 75 -10.62 -3.02 8.73
CA THR A 75 -9.71 -1.87 8.57
C THR A 75 -9.05 -1.40 9.86
N THR A 76 -9.53 -1.84 11.03
CA THR A 76 -8.91 -1.57 12.34
C THR A 76 -8.26 -2.81 12.95
N ASP A 77 -8.25 -3.94 12.25
CA ASP A 77 -7.58 -5.17 12.64
C ASP A 77 -6.19 -5.24 11.99
N ALA A 78 -5.16 -4.93 12.77
CA ALA A 78 -3.78 -4.94 12.31
C ALA A 78 -3.35 -6.34 11.82
N ALA A 79 -3.83 -7.42 12.43
CA ALA A 79 -3.47 -8.78 12.02
C ALA A 79 -4.09 -9.12 10.66
N ALA A 80 -5.36 -8.76 10.45
CA ALA A 80 -6.05 -8.94 9.17
C ALA A 80 -5.37 -8.13 8.04
N LEU A 81 -5.08 -6.85 8.30
CA LEU A 81 -4.36 -5.99 7.35
C LEU A 81 -2.97 -6.54 7.01
N ARG A 82 -2.22 -6.98 8.03
CA ARG A 82 -0.89 -7.56 7.85
C ARG A 82 -0.93 -8.79 6.95
N ALA A 83 -1.81 -9.75 7.27
CA ALA A 83 -1.96 -10.97 6.47
C ALA A 83 -2.39 -10.66 5.02
N ALA A 84 -3.24 -9.66 4.84
CA ALA A 84 -3.64 -9.20 3.51
C ALA A 84 -2.48 -8.56 2.74
N PHE A 85 -1.60 -7.78 3.38
CA PHE A 85 -0.40 -7.23 2.73
C PHE A 85 0.58 -8.31 2.31
N GLU A 86 0.82 -9.31 3.17
CA GLU A 86 1.66 -10.47 2.84
C GLU A 86 1.09 -11.26 1.65
N THR A 87 -0.21 -11.55 1.67
CA THR A 87 -0.90 -12.29 0.61
C THR A 87 -0.90 -11.53 -0.72
N THR A 88 -1.28 -10.26 -0.71
CA THR A 88 -1.32 -9.44 -1.93
C THR A 88 0.07 -9.16 -2.48
N ALA A 89 1.10 -9.00 -1.63
CA ALA A 89 2.48 -8.87 -2.08
C ALA A 89 2.97 -10.11 -2.81
N ALA A 90 2.65 -11.31 -2.31
CA ALA A 90 2.97 -12.55 -3.01
C ALA A 90 2.25 -12.64 -4.37
N GLY A 91 0.98 -12.21 -4.43
CA GLY A 91 0.22 -12.15 -5.68
C GLY A 91 0.81 -11.17 -6.70
N VAL A 92 1.22 -9.99 -6.26
CA VAL A 92 1.90 -9.00 -7.11
C VAL A 92 3.26 -9.53 -7.57
N ASP A 93 4.06 -10.11 -6.68
CA ASP A 93 5.38 -10.66 -7.04
C ASP A 93 5.28 -11.79 -8.07
N ALA A 94 4.30 -12.69 -7.90
CA ALA A 94 4.01 -13.75 -8.86
C ALA A 94 3.63 -13.19 -10.23
N TRP A 95 2.72 -12.21 -10.28
CA TRP A 95 2.35 -11.55 -11.53
C TRP A 95 3.54 -10.84 -12.19
N LEU A 96 4.38 -10.14 -11.42
CA LEU A 96 5.56 -9.47 -11.96
C LEU A 96 6.60 -10.46 -12.52
N ALA A 97 6.64 -11.69 -12.01
CA ALA A 97 7.49 -12.75 -12.54
C ALA A 97 6.99 -13.31 -13.88
N GLU A 98 5.69 -13.19 -14.17
CA GLU A 98 5.05 -13.63 -15.41
C GLU A 98 5.23 -12.63 -16.58
N LEU A 99 5.60 -11.37 -16.29
CA LEU A 99 5.75 -10.31 -17.29
C LEU A 99 6.80 -10.65 -18.36
N ALA A 100 6.42 -10.58 -19.63
CA ALA A 100 7.40 -10.63 -20.73
C ALA A 100 8.23 -9.32 -20.78
N PRO A 101 9.49 -9.35 -21.24
CA PRO A 101 10.33 -8.15 -21.32
C PRO A 101 9.77 -7.01 -22.18
N ASP A 102 8.90 -7.33 -23.14
CA ASP A 102 8.26 -6.45 -24.11
C ASP A 102 6.76 -6.25 -23.85
N ASP A 103 6.23 -6.72 -22.72
CA ASP A 103 4.83 -6.49 -22.31
C ASP A 103 4.66 -5.09 -21.69
N GLU A 104 4.61 -4.08 -22.57
CA GLU A 104 4.44 -2.68 -22.18
C GLU A 104 3.09 -2.39 -21.51
N GLU A 105 2.03 -3.12 -21.88
CA GLU A 105 0.69 -2.94 -21.33
C GLU A 105 0.64 -3.35 -19.86
N SER A 106 1.10 -4.57 -19.54
CA SER A 106 1.16 -5.02 -18.14
C SER A 106 2.19 -4.22 -17.33
N ALA A 107 3.29 -3.78 -17.94
CA ALA A 107 4.24 -2.88 -17.30
C ALA A 107 3.60 -1.52 -16.94
N THR A 108 2.69 -1.02 -17.77
CA THR A 108 1.93 0.21 -17.49
C THR A 108 1.05 0.05 -16.25
N TYR A 109 0.35 -1.08 -16.12
CA TYR A 109 -0.42 -1.38 -14.90
C TYR A 109 0.49 -1.48 -13.66
N ALA A 110 1.67 -2.08 -13.79
CA ALA A 110 2.60 -2.23 -12.67
C ALA A 110 3.13 -0.88 -12.19
N LEU A 111 3.46 0.02 -13.12
CA LEU A 111 3.89 1.38 -12.81
C LEU A 111 2.74 2.17 -12.17
N ALA A 112 1.53 2.10 -12.73
CA ALA A 112 0.37 2.80 -12.18
C ALA A 112 0.01 2.32 -10.76
N LEU A 113 0.16 1.01 -10.47
CA LEU A 113 0.00 0.49 -9.11
C LEU A 113 1.08 1.04 -8.17
N LEU A 114 2.34 1.10 -8.60
CA LEU A 114 3.43 1.63 -7.78
C LEU A 114 3.25 3.12 -7.48
N GLU A 115 2.77 3.90 -8.46
CA GLU A 115 2.41 5.31 -8.29
C GLU A 115 1.27 5.46 -7.27
N HIS A 116 0.24 4.62 -7.37
CA HIS A 116 -0.88 4.60 -6.43
C HIS A 116 -0.43 4.28 -5.00
N GLU A 117 0.39 3.25 -4.79
CA GLU A 117 0.95 2.92 -3.46
C GLU A 117 1.81 4.08 -2.93
N THR A 118 2.62 4.71 -3.79
CA THR A 118 3.44 5.86 -3.41
C THR A 118 2.60 7.07 -3.00
N GLN A 119 1.47 7.31 -3.68
CA GLN A 119 0.51 8.34 -3.28
C GLN A 119 -0.08 8.06 -1.89
N HIS A 120 -0.46 6.80 -1.61
CA HIS A 120 -0.95 6.42 -0.29
C HIS A 120 0.13 6.51 0.79
N HIS A 121 1.40 6.21 0.49
CA HIS A 121 2.49 6.48 1.43
C HIS A 121 2.56 7.97 1.79
N GLY A 122 2.48 8.87 0.80
CA GLY A 122 2.44 10.31 1.04
C GLY A 122 1.27 10.75 1.92
N GLN A 123 0.10 10.15 1.74
CA GLN A 123 -1.07 10.42 2.59
C GLN A 123 -0.85 9.88 4.01
N LEU A 124 -0.36 8.65 4.16
CA LEU A 124 -0.10 8.01 5.46
C LEU A 124 0.96 8.76 6.27
N ILE A 125 1.98 9.35 5.62
CA ILE A 125 2.93 10.25 6.28
C ILE A 125 2.22 11.41 6.98
N ARG A 126 1.15 11.97 6.37
CA ARG A 126 0.37 13.03 7.02
C ARG A 126 -0.35 12.54 8.27
N TYR A 127 -0.80 11.28 8.32
CA TYR A 127 -1.38 10.68 9.54
C TYR A 127 -0.32 10.53 10.62
N LEU A 128 0.89 10.09 10.26
CA LEU A 128 1.99 9.99 11.21
C LEU A 128 2.25 11.33 11.93
N TYR A 129 2.33 12.42 11.16
CA TYR A 129 2.49 13.76 11.73
C TYR A 129 1.23 14.27 12.43
N GLY A 130 0.07 14.21 11.77
CA GLY A 130 -1.16 14.82 12.25
C GLY A 130 -1.78 14.15 13.48
N LEU A 131 -1.41 12.90 13.74
CA LEU A 131 -1.86 12.12 14.91
C LEU A 131 -0.75 11.91 15.95
N GLY A 132 0.45 12.45 15.72
CA GLY A 132 1.59 12.28 16.64
C GLY A 132 2.03 10.82 16.80
N ILE A 133 1.98 10.04 15.73
CA ILE A 133 2.35 8.62 15.72
C ILE A 133 3.85 8.51 15.47
N ASP A 134 4.51 7.66 16.25
CA ASP A 134 5.92 7.35 16.04
C ASP A 134 6.15 6.80 14.62
N ARG A 135 7.10 7.40 13.93
CA ARG A 135 7.40 7.08 12.53
C ARG A 135 8.24 5.79 12.48
N PRO A 136 7.82 4.73 11.78
CA PRO A 136 8.64 3.52 11.69
C PRO A 136 10.01 3.82 11.07
N ALA A 137 11.08 3.17 11.56
CA ALA A 137 12.44 3.46 11.12
C ALA A 137 12.65 3.25 9.60
N SER A 138 11.92 2.31 8.99
CA SER A 138 11.94 2.10 7.54
C SER A 138 11.36 3.28 6.77
N TRP A 139 10.28 3.90 7.28
CA TRP A 139 9.68 5.10 6.70
C TRP A 139 10.58 6.32 6.86
N GLN A 140 11.19 6.49 8.04
CA GLN A 140 12.18 7.54 8.26
C GLN A 140 13.31 7.46 7.24
N ARG A 141 13.92 6.29 7.05
CA ARG A 141 14.99 6.11 6.04
C ARG A 141 14.51 6.29 4.61
N GLN A 142 13.32 5.82 4.27
CA GLN A 142 12.82 5.86 2.90
C GLN A 142 12.41 7.26 2.46
N TYR A 143 11.91 8.08 3.39
CA TYR A 143 11.31 9.38 3.09
C TYR A 143 11.99 10.56 3.80
N ALA A 144 13.10 10.34 4.50
CA ALA A 144 13.81 11.34 5.29
C ALA A 144 12.89 12.04 6.31
N LEU A 145 12.20 11.24 7.15
CA LEU A 145 11.25 11.73 8.16
C LEU A 145 11.87 11.88 9.56
N ASP A 146 13.18 11.79 9.66
CA ASP A 146 13.98 11.89 10.89
C ASP A 146 14.29 13.34 11.29
N GLU A 147 14.03 14.31 10.41
CA GLU A 147 14.17 15.73 10.72
C GLU A 147 12.96 16.28 11.49
N ASP A 148 13.23 16.99 12.59
CA ASP A 148 12.21 17.77 13.32
C ASP A 148 12.00 19.11 12.56
N PHE A 149 10.77 19.34 12.09
CA PHE A 149 10.34 20.57 11.42
C PHE A 149 9.51 21.48 12.34
#